data_AF-A0A4R1XNX6-F1
#
_entry.id   AF-A0A4R1XNX6-F1
#
_cell.length_a   1.000
_cell.length_b   1.000
_cell.length_c   1.000
_cell.angle_alpha   90.00
_cell.angle_beta   90.00
_cell.angle_gamma   90.00
#
_symmetry.space_group_name_H-M   'P 1'
#
loop_
_entity.id
_entity.type
_entity.pdbx_description
1 polymer ?
#
loop_
_entity_poly.entity_id
_entity_poly.type
_entity_poly.pdbx_seq_one_letter_code
_entity_poly.pdbx_strand_id
1 'polypeptide(L)'
;MRSRLERAGVPSSSYRLATLDGWALRTLKTFPRRSGIDPRRLELVNPRTDYPAIKHAAAALLGGKHINDVLEASYGRVIVDEYQDCGLEQHGMVCHLASVLPTVVLGDPMQEIFSFNGAHPDWEGDVCSAFPPAGELSTPWRWIRADARGFGEWLLEARRTLMAGNQIDLRDAPPEVEWVQLDGIEDDTKHRKACTVRSPQAGGDVLIMAAGNQKDVQRRIARETPGAVTVENVDLTDVIAFAEQIELDRPGDLATVLAFASEVTTGVNRAELMNRVAVLERQAERKVATGAELAAIAYKTTGSAEDLVKLFLALESNPGARTFRPEILRTCIQALRSCLQGAPARSSTPPFGSAS
;
A
#
# COMPACT_ATOMS: atom_id res chain seq x y z
N MET A 1 1.16 2.21 16.88
CA MET A 1 0.68 2.79 18.16
C MET A 1 0.43 1.75 19.27
N ARG A 2 -0.40 0.71 19.06
CA ARG A 2 -0.78 -0.28 20.10
C ARG A 2 0.41 -0.84 20.91
N SER A 3 1.44 -1.35 20.24
CA SER A 3 2.63 -1.90 20.92
C SER A 3 3.42 -0.85 21.74
N ARG A 4 3.30 0.45 21.41
CA ARG A 4 3.91 1.53 22.21
C ARG A 4 3.14 1.72 23.52
N LEU A 5 1.80 1.67 23.48
CA LEU A 5 0.94 1.75 24.67
C LEU A 5 1.12 0.55 25.59
N GLU A 6 1.22 -0.65 25.01
CA GLU A 6 1.51 -1.88 25.76
C GLU A 6 2.86 -1.80 26.48
N ARG A 7 3.91 -1.34 25.79
CA ARG A 7 5.24 -1.13 26.39
C ARG A 7 5.24 -0.06 27.48
N ALA A 8 4.37 0.94 27.37
CA ALA A 8 4.18 1.97 28.38
C ALA A 8 3.28 1.50 29.56
N GLY A 9 2.78 0.26 29.53
CA GLY A 9 1.93 -0.29 30.59
C GLY A 9 0.52 0.29 30.63
N VAL A 10 0.04 0.89 29.53
CA VAL A 10 -1.30 1.49 29.48
C VAL A 10 -2.37 0.38 29.35
N PRO A 11 -3.33 0.26 30.29
CA PRO A 11 -4.35 -0.77 30.24
C PRO A 11 -5.22 -0.64 28.98
N SER A 12 -5.49 -1.75 28.29
CA SER A 12 -6.31 -1.75 27.07
C SER A 12 -7.75 -1.27 27.28
N SER A 13 -8.28 -1.36 28.50
CA SER A 13 -9.59 -0.83 28.90
C SER A 13 -9.63 0.70 28.99
N SER A 14 -8.47 1.36 29.09
CA SER A 14 -8.37 2.82 29.27
C SER A 14 -8.37 3.61 27.97
N TYR A 15 -8.28 2.94 26.81
CA TYR A 15 -8.23 3.61 25.52
C TYR A 15 -9.01 2.88 24.43
N ARG A 16 -9.37 3.62 23.38
CA ARG A 16 -9.83 3.06 22.11
C ARG A 16 -8.92 3.57 21.00
N LEU A 17 -8.29 2.65 20.28
CA LEU A 17 -7.40 2.97 19.16
C LEU A 17 -8.08 2.62 17.83
N ALA A 18 -8.19 3.60 16.94
CA ALA A 18 -8.73 3.45 15.59
C ALA A 18 -8.14 4.53 14.67
N THR A 19 -8.18 4.31 13.35
CA THR A 19 -8.04 5.41 12.38
C THR A 19 -9.28 6.30 12.42
N LEU A 20 -9.18 7.54 11.95
CA LEU A 20 -10.34 8.44 11.87
C LEU A 20 -11.47 7.85 11.03
N ASP A 21 -11.14 7.24 9.88
CA ASP A 21 -12.13 6.58 9.01
C ASP A 21 -12.74 5.33 9.67
N GLY A 22 -11.92 4.54 10.37
CA GLY A 22 -12.38 3.36 11.10
C GLY A 22 -13.29 3.73 12.27
N TRP A 23 -13.00 4.85 12.94
CA TRP A 23 -13.88 5.40 13.97
C TRP A 23 -15.17 5.95 13.35
N ALA A 24 -15.10 6.72 12.26
CA ALA A 24 -16.25 7.22 11.52
C ALA A 24 -17.20 6.09 11.11
N LEU A 25 -16.67 5.04 10.47
CA LEU A 25 -17.44 3.86 10.06
C LEU A 25 -18.18 3.22 11.24
N ARG A 26 -17.51 3.08 12.40
CA ARG A 26 -18.12 2.53 13.61
C ARG A 26 -19.23 3.42 14.16
N THR A 27 -19.00 4.74 14.19
CA THR A 27 -19.99 5.72 14.64
C THR A 27 -21.23 5.69 13.74
N LEU A 28 -21.05 5.64 12.42
CA LEU A 28 -22.14 5.53 11.46
C LEU A 28 -22.91 4.22 11.58
N LYS A 29 -22.23 3.10 11.84
CA LYS A 29 -22.89 1.80 12.12
C LYS A 29 -23.71 1.83 13.41
N THR A 30 -23.32 2.66 14.38
CA THR A 30 -24.05 2.83 15.65
C THR A 30 -25.29 3.72 15.46
N PHE A 31 -25.20 4.74 14.60
CA PHE A 31 -26.27 5.71 14.36
C PHE A 31 -26.71 5.82 12.88
N PRO A 32 -27.05 4.71 12.19
CA PRO A 32 -27.24 4.70 10.74
C PRO A 32 -28.43 5.54 10.28
N ARG A 33 -29.52 5.56 11.07
CA ARG A 33 -30.69 6.40 10.78
C ARG A 33 -30.41 7.89 10.96
N ARG A 34 -29.56 8.24 11.92
CA ARG A 34 -29.25 9.65 12.25
C ARG A 34 -28.24 10.25 11.29
N SER A 35 -27.34 9.42 10.74
CA SER A 35 -26.34 9.86 9.78
C SER A 35 -26.88 10.02 8.36
N GLY A 36 -28.04 9.43 8.04
CA GLY A 36 -28.63 9.50 6.70
C GLY A 36 -27.83 8.77 5.62
N ILE A 37 -26.81 7.99 6.00
CA ILE A 37 -26.00 7.22 5.06
C ILE A 37 -26.79 6.00 4.55
N ASP A 38 -26.65 5.69 3.26
CA ASP A 38 -27.11 4.42 2.71
C ASP A 38 -26.33 3.26 3.41
N PRO A 39 -27.01 2.35 4.14
CA PRO A 39 -26.35 1.26 4.84
C PRO A 39 -25.46 0.39 3.97
N ARG A 40 -25.74 0.27 2.66
CA ARG A 40 -24.91 -0.49 1.71
C ARG A 40 -23.49 0.04 1.62
N ARG A 41 -23.30 1.35 1.83
CA ARG A 41 -21.96 1.97 1.83
C ARG A 41 -21.15 1.60 3.07
N LEU A 42 -21.79 1.16 4.15
CA LEU A 42 -21.12 0.68 5.37
C LEU A 42 -20.57 -0.76 5.23
N GLU A 43 -20.92 -1.44 4.15
CA GLU A 43 -20.40 -2.76 3.76
C GLU A 43 -19.09 -2.67 2.97
N LEU A 44 -18.68 -1.46 2.55
CA LEU A 44 -17.43 -1.18 1.82
C LEU A 44 -17.29 -2.00 0.53
N VAL A 45 -18.40 -2.18 -0.20
CA VAL A 45 -18.41 -2.89 -1.48
C VAL A 45 -17.59 -2.14 -2.53
N ASN A 46 -17.59 -0.80 -2.49
CA ASN A 46 -16.76 0.04 -3.35
C ASN A 46 -16.01 1.09 -2.51
N PRO A 47 -14.86 0.72 -1.90
CA PRO A 47 -14.12 1.59 -0.99
C PRO A 47 -13.83 2.99 -1.54
N ARG A 48 -13.54 3.10 -2.84
CA ARG A 48 -13.23 4.38 -3.51
C ARG A 48 -14.37 5.39 -3.40
N THR A 49 -15.61 4.93 -3.47
CA THR A 49 -16.81 5.78 -3.34
C THR A 49 -17.41 5.76 -1.94
N ASP A 50 -17.18 4.68 -1.20
CA ASP A 50 -17.76 4.49 0.12
C ASP A 50 -17.02 5.28 1.19
N TYR A 51 -15.68 5.31 1.18
CA TYR A 51 -14.91 6.10 2.15
C TYR A 51 -15.20 7.60 2.09
N PRO A 52 -15.25 8.26 0.91
CA PRO A 52 -15.68 9.65 0.83
C PRO A 52 -17.08 9.88 1.40
N ALA A 53 -18.04 9.00 1.09
CA ALA A 53 -19.41 9.10 1.62
C ALA A 53 -19.46 8.90 3.15
N ILE A 54 -18.66 7.98 3.68
CA ILE A 54 -18.51 7.74 5.12
C ILE A 54 -17.96 8.98 5.81
N LYS A 55 -16.88 9.57 5.30
CA LYS A 55 -16.28 10.78 5.87
C LYS A 55 -17.28 11.94 5.88
N HIS A 56 -17.97 12.16 4.76
CA HIS A 56 -18.98 13.21 4.64
C HIS A 56 -20.15 13.00 5.62
N ALA A 57 -20.71 11.78 5.69
CA ALA A 57 -21.81 11.47 6.59
C ALA A 57 -21.40 11.56 8.07
N ALA A 58 -20.17 11.19 8.41
CA ALA A 58 -19.64 11.31 9.77
C ALA A 58 -19.46 12.77 10.18
N ALA A 59 -18.90 13.60 9.31
CA ALA A 59 -18.78 15.04 9.52
C ALA A 59 -20.18 15.68 9.70
N ALA A 60 -21.16 15.31 8.88
CA ALA A 60 -22.53 15.80 8.99
C ALA A 60 -23.23 15.35 10.29
N LEU A 61 -23.08 14.08 10.67
CA LEU A 61 -23.62 13.54 11.93
C LEU A 61 -23.06 14.29 13.14
N LEU A 62 -21.75 14.55 13.12
CA LEU A 62 -21.07 15.33 14.15
C LEU A 62 -21.59 16.76 14.15
N GLY A 63 -21.57 17.47 13.01
CA GLY A 63 -22.06 18.85 12.89
C GLY A 63 -23.52 19.04 13.35
N GLY A 64 -24.35 18.00 13.25
CA GLY A 64 -25.72 18.00 13.79
C GLY A 64 -25.82 18.00 15.33
N LYS A 65 -24.71 17.80 16.05
CA LYS A 65 -24.57 17.82 17.52
C LYS A 65 -25.43 16.77 18.27
N HIS A 66 -26.05 15.85 17.54
CA HIS A 66 -27.03 14.91 18.07
C HIS A 66 -26.45 13.77 18.91
N ILE A 67 -25.13 13.62 18.92
CA ILE A 67 -24.42 12.57 19.65
C ILE A 67 -23.41 13.14 20.65
N ASN A 68 -23.44 14.46 20.91
CA ASN A 68 -22.45 15.11 21.78
C ASN A 68 -22.48 14.54 23.20
N ASP A 69 -23.67 14.31 23.76
CA ASP A 69 -23.89 13.67 25.06
C ASP A 69 -23.31 12.26 25.10
N VAL A 70 -23.49 11.48 24.03
CA VAL A 70 -22.90 10.14 23.91
C VAL A 70 -21.37 10.21 23.84
N LEU A 71 -20.81 11.21 23.14
CA LEU A 71 -19.37 11.40 23.03
C LEU A 71 -18.75 11.74 24.40
N GLU A 72 -19.33 12.68 25.14
CA GLU A 72 -18.90 13.04 26.49
C GLU A 72 -19.00 11.87 27.47
N ALA A 73 -20.06 11.06 27.37
CA ALA A 73 -20.22 9.87 28.18
C ALA A 73 -19.24 8.73 27.81
N SER A 74 -18.75 8.70 26.56
CA SER A 74 -17.92 7.62 26.03
C SER A 74 -16.43 7.87 26.13
N TYR A 75 -15.99 9.13 26.12
CA TYR A 75 -14.60 9.52 25.97
C TYR A 75 -14.24 10.67 26.89
N GLY A 76 -13.11 10.57 27.59
CA GLY A 76 -12.58 11.70 28.38
C GLY A 76 -11.68 12.66 27.60
N ARG A 77 -11.15 12.23 26.45
CA ARG A 77 -10.20 13.00 25.62
C ARG A 77 -10.07 12.37 24.23
N VAL A 78 -9.72 13.19 23.24
CA VAL A 78 -9.27 12.75 21.91
C VAL A 78 -7.80 13.11 21.72
N ILE A 79 -7.01 12.18 21.20
CA ILE A 79 -5.63 12.41 20.78
C ILE A 79 -5.51 11.89 19.35
N VAL A 80 -5.12 12.76 18.42
CA VAL A 80 -4.92 12.42 17.01
C VAL A 80 -3.44 12.54 16.68
N ASP A 81 -2.87 11.49 16.09
CA ASP A 81 -1.47 11.41 15.68
C ASP A 81 -1.40 11.42 14.14
N GLU A 82 -0.24 11.76 13.58
CA GLU A 82 -0.02 11.91 12.13
C GLU A 82 -1.00 12.92 11.47
N TYR A 83 -1.24 14.05 12.14
CA TYR A 83 -2.26 15.02 11.72
C TYR A 83 -1.95 15.68 10.37
N GLN A 84 -0.69 15.69 9.93
CA GLN A 84 -0.29 16.20 8.61
C GLN A 84 -0.88 15.40 7.45
N ASP A 85 -1.31 14.16 7.69
CA ASP A 85 -1.90 13.27 6.68
C ASP A 85 -3.45 13.30 6.71
N CYS A 86 -4.06 14.18 7.51
CA CYS A 86 -5.50 14.30 7.61
C CYS A 86 -6.09 15.00 6.38
N GLY A 87 -7.12 14.40 5.77
CA GLY A 87 -7.92 15.07 4.74
C GLY A 87 -8.88 16.12 5.32
N LEU A 88 -9.45 16.98 4.45
CA LEU A 88 -10.37 18.04 4.86
C LEU A 88 -11.57 17.55 5.70
N GLU A 89 -12.20 16.43 5.32
CA GLU A 89 -13.34 15.92 6.10
C GLU A 89 -12.91 15.38 7.46
N GLN A 90 -11.73 14.77 7.54
CA GLN A 90 -11.16 14.28 8.79
C GLN A 90 -10.83 15.44 9.73
N HIS A 91 -10.22 16.50 9.20
CA HIS A 91 -10.01 17.75 9.95
C HIS A 91 -11.33 18.30 10.47
N GLY A 92 -12.37 18.40 9.64
CA GLY A 92 -13.70 18.85 10.07
C GLY A 92 -14.30 17.98 11.19
N MET A 93 -14.15 16.66 11.09
CA MET A 93 -14.56 15.75 12.17
C MET A 93 -13.82 16.03 13.49
N VAL A 94 -12.50 16.21 13.43
CA VAL A 94 -11.68 16.44 14.64
C VAL A 94 -11.96 17.81 15.24
N CYS A 95 -12.17 18.85 14.43
CA CYS A 95 -12.62 20.17 14.89
C CYS A 95 -13.97 20.08 15.63
N HIS A 96 -14.91 19.28 15.11
CA HIS A 96 -16.16 19.05 15.84
C HIS A 96 -15.95 18.32 17.16
N LEU A 97 -15.12 17.25 17.16
CA LEU A 97 -14.78 16.53 18.39
C LEU A 97 -14.16 17.47 19.43
N ALA A 98 -13.30 18.40 19.01
CA ALA A 98 -12.67 19.40 19.88
C ALA A 98 -13.66 20.39 20.50
N SER A 99 -14.84 20.59 19.88
CA SER A 99 -15.91 21.42 20.47
C SER A 99 -16.65 20.74 21.62
N VAL A 100 -16.45 19.43 21.81
CA VAL A 100 -17.16 18.59 22.80
C VAL A 100 -16.19 17.98 23.81
N LEU A 101 -15.01 17.57 23.37
CA LEU A 101 -14.03 16.84 24.16
C LEU A 101 -12.68 17.57 24.17
N PRO A 102 -11.95 17.55 25.30
CA PRO A 102 -10.54 17.93 25.29
C PRO A 102 -9.81 17.17 24.20
N THR A 103 -9.17 17.88 23.28
CA THR A 103 -8.58 17.31 22.07
C THR A 103 -7.15 17.82 21.89
N VAL A 104 -6.25 16.91 21.56
CA VAL A 104 -4.86 17.20 21.21
C VAL A 104 -4.55 16.58 19.86
N VAL A 105 -3.90 17.33 18.98
CA VAL A 105 -3.41 16.85 17.70
C VAL A 105 -1.88 16.87 17.70
N LEU A 106 -1.28 15.88 17.07
CA LEU A 106 0.17 15.72 16.91
C LEU A 106 0.44 15.53 15.42
N GLY A 107 1.36 16.30 14.87
CA GLY A 107 1.79 16.13 13.49
C GLY A 107 3.01 16.97 13.17
N ASP A 108 3.55 16.74 11.98
CA ASP A 108 4.73 17.41 11.47
C ASP A 108 4.51 17.77 9.99
N PRO A 109 4.36 19.06 9.64
CA PRO A 109 4.10 19.47 8.27
C PRO A 109 5.25 19.12 7.31
N MET A 110 6.48 18.93 7.80
CA MET A 110 7.59 18.45 6.95
C MET A 110 7.49 16.97 6.60
N GLN A 111 6.66 16.20 7.30
CA GLN A 111 6.43 14.78 7.05
C GLN A 111 5.18 14.52 6.21
N GLU A 112 4.58 15.57 5.64
CA GLU A 112 3.44 15.42 4.73
C GLU A 112 3.90 14.78 3.41
N ILE A 113 3.80 13.45 3.34
CA ILE A 113 4.24 12.67 2.18
C ILE A 113 3.08 12.15 1.32
N PHE A 114 1.83 12.34 1.77
CA PHE A 114 0.63 11.85 1.08
C PHE A 114 -0.19 12.92 0.35
N SER A 115 0.36 14.12 0.14
CA SER A 115 -0.32 15.25 -0.52
C SER A 115 -0.84 14.96 -1.94
N PHE A 116 -0.43 13.84 -2.55
CA PHE A 116 -0.96 13.35 -3.83
C PHE A 116 -2.37 12.73 -3.74
N ASN A 117 -2.90 12.45 -2.55
CA ASN A 117 -4.20 11.78 -2.35
C ASN A 117 -5.40 12.73 -2.20
N GLY A 118 -5.21 14.04 -2.36
CA GLY A 118 -6.28 15.03 -2.30
C GLY A 118 -5.82 16.32 -1.63
N ALA A 119 -6.76 17.26 -1.45
CA ALA A 119 -6.50 18.47 -0.70
C ALA A 119 -6.36 18.15 0.80
N HIS A 120 -5.26 18.60 1.40
CA HIS A 120 -5.05 18.59 2.83
C HIS A 120 -5.35 19.99 3.41
N PRO A 121 -5.71 20.10 4.69
CA PRO A 121 -5.84 21.39 5.37
C PRO A 121 -4.51 22.15 5.35
N ASP A 122 -4.56 23.46 5.16
CA ASP A 122 -3.38 24.30 5.33
C ASP A 122 -2.91 24.24 6.79
N TRP A 123 -1.63 23.93 7.00
CA TRP A 123 -1.12 23.72 8.36
C TRP A 123 -1.26 24.98 9.23
N GLU A 124 -0.96 26.16 8.68
CA GLU A 124 -1.03 27.41 9.45
C GLU A 124 -2.47 27.97 9.50
N GLY A 125 -3.14 28.01 8.36
CA GLY A 125 -4.44 28.63 8.18
C GLY A 125 -5.61 27.81 8.72
N ASP A 126 -5.55 26.48 8.61
CA ASP A 126 -6.62 25.58 9.07
C ASP A 126 -6.24 24.89 10.38
N VAL A 127 -5.08 24.20 10.42
CA VAL A 127 -4.70 23.37 11.57
C VAL A 127 -4.33 24.21 12.80
N CYS A 128 -3.34 25.10 12.70
CA CYS A 128 -2.90 25.94 13.81
C CYS A 128 -3.99 26.93 14.27
N SER A 129 -4.90 27.32 13.36
CA SER A 129 -6.07 28.15 13.68
C SER A 129 -7.07 27.42 14.58
N ALA A 130 -7.38 26.16 14.28
CA ALA A 130 -8.28 25.33 15.10
C ALA A 130 -7.59 24.77 16.35
N PHE A 131 -6.29 24.47 16.26
CA PHE A 131 -5.47 23.86 17.30
C PHE A 131 -4.20 24.68 17.52
N PRO A 132 -4.25 25.73 18.35
CA PRO A 132 -3.09 26.57 18.62
C PRO A 132 -1.89 25.75 19.11
N PRO A 133 -0.65 26.03 18.64
CA PRO A 133 0.53 25.27 19.04
C PRO A 133 0.71 25.23 20.55
N ALA A 134 0.70 24.02 21.12
CA ALA A 134 0.94 23.80 22.54
C ALA A 134 2.44 23.65 22.88
N GLY A 135 3.25 23.27 21.89
CA GLY A 135 4.70 23.10 22.03
C GLY A 135 5.30 22.29 20.88
N GLU A 136 6.64 22.29 20.81
CA GLU A 136 7.42 21.56 19.82
C GLU A 136 8.32 20.53 20.53
N LEU A 137 8.43 19.32 19.95
CA LEU A 137 9.32 18.28 20.46
C LEU A 137 10.73 18.47 19.88
N SER A 138 11.59 19.19 20.59
CA SER A 138 12.94 19.54 20.14
C SER A 138 14.02 18.52 20.52
N THR A 139 13.70 17.46 21.28
CA THR A 139 14.69 16.47 21.72
C THR A 139 14.63 15.19 20.87
N PRO A 140 15.70 14.79 20.17
CA PRO A 140 15.70 13.67 19.25
C PRO A 140 15.86 12.32 19.97
N TRP A 141 14.91 11.97 20.85
CA TRP A 141 14.98 10.80 21.72
C TRP A 141 15.21 9.47 20.98
N ARG A 142 14.73 9.34 19.74
CA ARG A 142 14.95 8.16 18.91
C ARG A 142 16.45 7.91 18.70
N TRP A 143 17.18 8.95 18.33
CA TRP A 143 18.60 8.90 18.03
C TRP A 143 19.45 8.83 19.30
N ILE A 144 19.06 9.55 20.35
CA ILE A 144 19.73 9.44 21.67
C ILE A 144 19.68 8.00 22.20
N ARG A 145 18.54 7.32 22.07
CA ARG A 145 18.39 5.91 22.53
C ARG A 145 19.15 4.91 21.65
N ALA A 146 19.56 5.33 20.45
CA ALA A 146 20.37 4.54 19.53
C ALA A 146 21.87 4.93 19.60
N ASP A 147 22.28 5.69 20.61
CA ASP A 147 23.65 6.20 20.78
C ASP A 147 24.15 7.09 19.62
N ALA A 148 23.21 7.72 18.90
CA ALA A 148 23.47 8.56 17.73
C ALA A 148 23.01 10.01 17.98
N ARG A 149 23.31 10.58 19.16
CA ARG A 149 22.83 11.94 19.53
C ARG A 149 23.26 12.99 18.51
N GLY A 150 24.53 12.98 18.08
CA GLY A 150 25.05 13.96 17.13
C GLY A 150 24.29 13.94 15.80
N PHE A 151 23.92 12.76 15.30
CA PHE A 151 23.08 12.64 14.11
C PHE A 151 21.67 13.21 14.34
N GLY A 152 21.07 12.95 15.51
CA GLY A 152 19.78 13.52 15.87
C GLY A 152 19.79 15.06 15.92
N GLU A 153 20.86 15.65 16.44
CA GLU A 153 21.04 17.11 16.49
C GLU A 153 21.26 17.69 15.08
N TRP A 154 22.06 17.01 14.25
CA TRP A 154 22.25 17.37 12.84
C TRP A 154 20.93 17.36 12.06
N LEU A 155 20.07 16.35 12.27
CA LEU A 155 18.74 16.30 11.63
C LEU A 155 17.84 17.46 12.07
N LEU A 156 17.93 17.90 13.33
CA LEU A 156 17.16 19.06 13.81
C LEU A 156 17.67 20.40 13.24
N GLU A 157 18.97 20.53 12.99
CA GLU A 157 19.52 21.68 12.26
C GLU A 157 19.13 21.65 10.78
N ALA A 158 19.27 20.50 10.13
CA ALA A 158 18.84 20.30 8.75
C ALA A 158 17.36 20.66 8.57
N ARG A 159 16.50 20.25 9.51
CA ARG A 159 15.10 20.64 9.59
C ARG A 159 14.93 22.16 9.57
N ARG A 160 15.59 22.88 10.49
CA ARG A 160 15.50 24.35 10.59
C ARG A 160 15.98 25.05 9.31
N THR A 161 17.06 24.55 8.72
CA THR A 161 17.62 25.07 7.47
C THR A 161 16.62 24.92 6.32
N LEU A 162 16.04 23.73 6.15
CA LEU A 162 15.06 23.44 5.10
C LEU A 162 13.76 24.25 5.28
N MET A 163 13.26 24.40 6.51
CA MET A 163 12.07 25.22 6.80
C MET A 163 12.30 26.70 6.47
N ALA A 164 13.53 27.19 6.59
CA ALA A 164 13.90 28.55 6.20
C ALA A 164 14.06 28.73 4.67
N GLY A 165 13.80 27.68 3.87
CA GLY A 165 13.99 27.69 2.42
C GLY A 165 15.44 27.57 1.96
N ASN A 166 16.36 27.29 2.89
CA ASN A 166 17.77 27.10 2.58
C ASN A 166 18.04 25.64 2.19
N GLN A 167 19.20 25.40 1.58
CA GLN A 167 19.68 24.07 1.22
C GLN A 167 20.60 23.51 2.30
N ILE A 168 20.64 22.18 2.42
CA ILE A 168 21.60 21.47 3.26
C ILE A 168 22.76 20.96 2.41
N ASP A 169 23.97 21.03 2.94
CA ASP A 169 25.15 20.44 2.31
C ASP A 169 25.41 19.04 2.88
N LEU A 170 25.28 18.02 2.04
CA LEU A 170 25.50 16.63 2.45
C LEU A 170 26.98 16.24 2.49
N ARG A 171 27.90 17.11 2.06
CA ARG A 171 29.35 16.88 2.16
C ARG A 171 29.86 17.00 3.59
N ASP A 172 29.15 17.77 4.41
CA ASP A 172 29.41 17.95 5.85
C ASP A 172 28.47 17.07 6.70
N ALA A 173 27.89 16.02 6.11
CA ALA A 173 26.98 15.13 6.80
C ALA A 173 27.72 14.26 7.85
N PRO A 174 27.05 13.87 8.95
CA PRO A 174 27.65 13.04 9.98
C PRO A 174 27.92 11.61 9.47
N PRO A 175 28.71 10.79 10.19
CA PRO A 175 29.11 9.44 9.75
C PRO A 175 27.95 8.49 9.41
N GLU A 176 26.75 8.74 9.94
CA GLU A 176 25.53 8.00 9.67
C GLU A 176 24.95 8.26 8.26
N VAL A 177 25.47 9.26 7.53
CA VAL A 177 25.00 9.66 6.20
C VAL A 177 26.15 9.56 5.20
N GLU A 178 26.00 8.70 4.20
CA GLU A 178 26.92 8.61 3.06
C GLU A 178 26.30 9.31 1.85
N TRP A 179 26.92 10.41 1.40
CA TRP A 179 26.57 11.04 0.13
C TRP A 179 27.41 10.45 -1.00
N VAL A 180 26.73 9.93 -2.02
CA VAL A 180 27.37 9.37 -3.22
C VAL A 180 26.98 10.24 -4.42
N GLN A 181 27.97 10.91 -5.02
CA GLN A 181 27.75 11.73 -6.19
C GLN A 181 27.58 10.87 -7.45
N LEU A 182 26.52 11.17 -8.20
CA LEU A 182 26.25 10.61 -9.52
C LEU A 182 26.68 11.65 -10.57
N ASP A 183 27.70 11.32 -11.33
CA ASP A 183 28.41 12.21 -12.27
C ASP A 183 28.38 11.66 -13.70
N GLY A 184 27.59 10.61 -13.96
CA GLY A 184 27.54 9.88 -15.21
C GLY A 184 28.59 8.77 -15.33
N ILE A 185 29.52 8.66 -14.37
CA ILE A 185 30.55 7.63 -14.34
C ILE A 185 30.12 6.52 -13.39
N GLU A 186 29.85 5.34 -13.95
CA GLU A 186 29.47 4.14 -13.19
C GLU A 186 28.25 4.31 -12.27
N ASP A 187 27.34 5.25 -12.60
CA ASP A 187 26.17 5.56 -11.78
C ASP A 187 25.29 4.32 -11.51
N ASP A 188 25.13 3.44 -12.50
CA ASP A 188 24.43 2.16 -12.33
C ASP A 188 25.09 1.27 -11.27
N THR A 189 26.42 1.25 -11.24
CA THR A 189 27.18 0.47 -10.24
C THR A 189 27.04 1.10 -8.86
N LYS A 190 27.13 2.44 -8.76
CA LYS A 190 26.93 3.19 -7.52
C LYS A 190 25.52 2.94 -6.95
N HIS A 191 24.48 3.00 -7.79
CA HIS A 191 23.10 2.68 -7.41
C HIS A 191 22.96 1.26 -6.87
N ARG A 192 23.47 0.25 -7.59
CA ARG A 192 23.40 -1.15 -7.13
C ARG A 192 24.11 -1.34 -5.79
N LYS A 193 25.26 -0.71 -5.60
CA LYS A 193 26.00 -0.78 -4.33
C LYS A 193 25.14 -0.21 -3.18
N ALA A 194 24.54 0.96 -3.37
CA ALA A 194 23.65 1.56 -2.36
C ALA A 194 22.42 0.68 -2.04
N CYS A 195 21.80 0.07 -3.06
CA CYS A 195 20.61 -0.77 -2.89
C CYS A 195 20.90 -2.13 -2.23
N THR A 196 22.16 -2.58 -2.21
CA THR A 196 22.58 -3.88 -1.67
C THR A 196 23.21 -3.79 -0.28
N VAL A 197 23.16 -2.60 0.35
CA VAL A 197 23.55 -2.41 1.74
C VAL A 197 22.74 -3.34 2.63
N ARG A 198 23.40 -3.98 3.60
CA ARG A 198 22.74 -4.84 4.58
C ARG A 198 22.33 -4.03 5.79
N SER A 199 21.20 -4.39 6.40
CA SER A 199 20.82 -3.86 7.70
C SER A 199 21.94 -4.12 8.73
N PRO A 200 22.32 -3.14 9.55
CA PRO A 200 23.26 -3.35 10.66
C PRO A 200 22.66 -4.22 11.77
N GLN A 201 21.34 -4.37 11.81
CA GLN A 201 20.62 -5.21 12.76
C GLN A 201 20.32 -6.57 12.11
N ALA A 202 20.61 -7.66 12.83
CA ALA A 202 20.28 -9.01 12.39
C ALA A 202 18.76 -9.14 12.21
N GLY A 203 18.34 -9.52 11.00
CA GLY A 203 16.92 -9.59 10.63
C GLY A 203 16.23 -8.24 10.44
N GLY A 204 16.99 -7.14 10.40
CA GLY A 204 16.44 -5.83 10.05
C GLY A 204 16.28 -5.64 8.55
N ASP A 205 15.37 -4.75 8.17
CA ASP A 205 15.03 -4.43 6.78
C ASP A 205 15.72 -3.14 6.32
N VAL A 206 15.94 -3.03 5.01
CA VAL A 206 16.45 -1.81 4.35
C VAL A 206 15.35 -1.20 3.50
N LEU A 207 15.04 0.08 3.74
CA LEU A 207 14.11 0.84 2.92
C LEU A 207 14.89 1.54 1.79
N ILE A 208 14.51 1.26 0.55
CA ILE A 208 15.04 1.96 -0.63
C ILE A 208 13.96 2.94 -1.11
N MET A 209 14.27 4.23 -1.06
CA MET A 209 13.38 5.28 -1.55
C MET A 209 13.86 5.75 -2.93
N ALA A 210 13.08 5.46 -3.97
CA ALA A 210 13.28 6.08 -5.28
C ALA A 210 12.42 7.36 -5.36
N ALA A 211 12.95 8.42 -5.96
CA ALA A 211 12.32 9.74 -5.96
C ALA A 211 10.84 9.71 -6.43
N GLY A 212 9.92 10.07 -5.52
CA GLY A 212 8.52 10.35 -5.82
C GLY A 212 7.68 9.16 -6.28
N ASN A 213 6.80 9.42 -7.24
CA ASN A 213 5.79 8.48 -7.77
C ASN A 213 6.26 7.69 -9.01
N GLN A 214 7.57 7.63 -9.26
CA GLN A 214 8.15 6.96 -10.43
C GLN A 214 8.13 5.43 -10.27
N LYS A 215 6.95 4.83 -10.45
CA LYS A 215 6.73 3.38 -10.30
C LYS A 215 7.70 2.55 -11.14
N ASP A 216 8.02 2.99 -12.35
CA ASP A 216 8.94 2.27 -13.24
C ASP A 216 10.36 2.21 -12.69
N VAL A 217 10.83 3.27 -12.02
CA VAL A 217 12.15 3.31 -11.38
C VAL A 217 12.16 2.41 -10.16
N GLN A 218 11.13 2.47 -9.32
CA GLN A 218 10.98 1.59 -8.14
C GLN A 218 11.00 0.12 -8.55
N ARG A 219 10.20 -0.24 -9.57
CA ARG A 219 10.13 -1.59 -10.13
C ARG A 219 11.47 -2.04 -10.69
N ARG A 220 12.16 -1.17 -11.45
CA ARG A 220 13.49 -1.47 -12.02
C ARG A 220 14.51 -1.74 -10.90
N ILE A 221 14.59 -0.87 -9.90
CA ILE A 221 15.50 -1.05 -8.76
C ILE A 221 15.19 -2.34 -8.01
N ALA A 222 13.91 -2.60 -7.70
CA ALA A 222 13.49 -3.83 -7.04
C ALA A 222 13.83 -5.07 -7.86
N ARG A 223 13.69 -5.01 -9.20
CA ARG A 223 14.04 -6.09 -10.14
C ARG A 223 15.55 -6.37 -10.18
N GLU A 224 16.36 -5.32 -10.17
CA GLU A 224 17.83 -5.41 -10.30
C GLU A 224 18.55 -5.67 -8.97
N THR A 225 17.91 -5.39 -7.84
CA THR A 225 18.48 -5.54 -6.51
C THR A 225 18.06 -6.88 -5.88
N PRO A 226 18.99 -7.82 -5.65
CA PRO A 226 18.68 -9.10 -5.02
C PRO A 226 18.07 -8.90 -3.62
N GLY A 227 16.93 -9.55 -3.36
CA GLY A 227 16.22 -9.45 -2.08
C GLY A 227 15.30 -8.24 -1.92
N ALA A 228 15.39 -7.23 -2.78
CA ALA A 228 14.50 -6.08 -2.73
C ALA A 228 13.11 -6.40 -3.32
N VAL A 229 12.06 -5.93 -2.66
CA VAL A 229 10.68 -6.02 -3.15
C VAL A 229 10.05 -4.64 -3.19
N THR A 230 9.13 -4.42 -4.12
CA THR A 230 8.34 -3.18 -4.15
C THR A 230 7.30 -3.19 -3.03
N VAL A 231 7.08 -2.01 -2.43
CA VAL A 231 5.91 -1.76 -1.58
C VAL A 231 4.80 -1.30 -2.51
N GLU A 232 3.70 -2.06 -2.58
CA GLU A 232 2.62 -1.82 -3.52
C GLU A 232 1.48 -1.01 -2.90
N ASN A 233 0.76 -0.27 -3.74
CA ASN A 233 -0.47 0.38 -3.30
C ASN A 233 -1.57 -0.67 -3.09
N VAL A 234 -2.45 -0.41 -2.12
CA VAL A 234 -3.60 -1.26 -1.80
C VAL A 234 -4.62 -1.34 -2.96
N ASP A 235 -4.58 -0.43 -3.93
CA ASP A 235 -5.58 -0.32 -5.00
C ASP A 235 -5.54 -1.44 -6.06
N LEU A 236 -4.48 -2.28 -6.08
CA LEU A 236 -4.33 -3.47 -6.94
C LEU A 236 -4.62 -3.21 -8.43
N THR A 237 -4.43 -1.98 -8.89
CA THR A 237 -4.82 -1.54 -10.25
C THR A 237 -4.22 -2.43 -11.34
N ASP A 238 -2.96 -2.86 -11.17
CA ASP A 238 -2.27 -3.72 -12.13
C ASP A 238 -2.89 -5.12 -12.25
N VAL A 239 -3.44 -5.68 -11.15
CA VAL A 239 -4.12 -6.98 -11.17
C VAL A 239 -5.45 -6.86 -11.93
N ILE A 240 -6.17 -5.75 -11.71
CA ILE A 240 -7.44 -5.46 -12.41
C ILE A 240 -7.18 -5.28 -13.91
N ALA A 241 -6.20 -4.44 -14.27
CA ALA A 241 -5.85 -4.21 -15.67
C ALA A 241 -5.40 -5.50 -16.38
N PHE A 242 -4.64 -6.37 -15.69
CA PHE A 242 -4.29 -7.69 -16.23
C PHE A 242 -5.53 -8.57 -16.41
N ALA A 243 -6.42 -8.63 -15.41
CA ALA A 243 -7.64 -9.43 -15.48
C ALA A 243 -8.58 -8.99 -16.63
N GLU A 244 -8.64 -7.69 -16.94
CA GLU A 244 -9.40 -7.14 -18.07
C GLU A 244 -8.83 -7.54 -19.45
N GLN A 245 -7.54 -7.90 -19.52
CA GLN A 245 -6.86 -8.28 -20.76
C GLN A 245 -6.90 -9.78 -21.04
N ILE A 246 -7.25 -10.60 -20.06
CA ILE A 246 -7.30 -12.06 -20.21
C ILE A 246 -8.73 -12.57 -20.24
N GLU A 247 -8.96 -13.58 -21.06
CA GLU A 247 -10.23 -14.29 -21.11
C GLU A 247 -9.98 -15.78 -20.88
N LEU A 248 -10.65 -16.34 -19.86
CA LEU A 248 -10.48 -17.73 -19.45
C LEU A 248 -11.30 -18.68 -20.32
N ASP A 249 -10.95 -19.98 -20.24
CA ASP A 249 -11.66 -21.12 -20.85
C ASP A 249 -11.76 -21.06 -22.38
N ARG A 250 -10.77 -20.41 -23.00
CA ARG A 250 -10.47 -20.40 -24.44
C ARG A 250 -8.95 -20.48 -24.61
N PRO A 251 -8.39 -20.84 -25.78
CA PRO A 251 -6.94 -20.90 -25.96
C PRO A 251 -6.24 -19.66 -25.40
N GLY A 252 -5.35 -19.86 -24.42
CA GLY A 252 -4.85 -18.79 -23.58
C GLY A 252 -3.90 -17.85 -24.33
N ASP A 253 -4.05 -16.54 -24.09
CA ASP A 253 -3.10 -15.54 -24.58
C ASP A 253 -1.81 -15.57 -23.75
N LEU A 254 -0.85 -16.37 -24.24
CA LEU A 254 0.45 -16.51 -23.60
C LEU A 254 1.27 -15.21 -23.64
N ALA A 255 1.10 -14.36 -24.66
CA ALA A 255 1.90 -13.14 -24.79
C ALA A 255 1.55 -12.14 -23.68
N THR A 256 0.26 -11.94 -23.41
CA THR A 256 -0.25 -11.08 -22.34
C THR A 256 0.15 -11.61 -20.96
N VAL A 257 0.04 -12.92 -20.74
CA VAL A 257 0.45 -13.55 -19.46
C VAL A 257 1.94 -13.40 -19.21
N LEU A 258 2.78 -13.63 -20.22
CA LEU A 258 4.23 -13.48 -20.08
C LEU A 258 4.66 -12.02 -19.94
N ALA A 259 3.92 -11.08 -20.53
CA ALA A 259 4.12 -9.66 -20.28
C ALA A 259 3.91 -9.34 -18.79
N PHE A 260 2.76 -9.70 -18.22
CA PHE A 260 2.49 -9.52 -16.80
C PHE A 260 3.51 -10.25 -15.90
N ALA A 261 3.84 -11.51 -16.19
CA ALA A 261 4.82 -12.27 -15.43
C ALA A 261 6.20 -11.60 -15.40
N SER A 262 6.63 -10.99 -16.51
CA SER A 262 7.91 -10.27 -16.59
C SER A 262 7.93 -8.94 -15.81
N GLU A 263 6.75 -8.40 -15.49
CA GLU A 263 6.61 -7.20 -14.67
C GLU A 263 6.65 -7.49 -13.17
N VAL A 264 6.48 -8.75 -12.74
CA VAL A 264 6.43 -9.14 -11.32
C VAL A 264 7.56 -10.10 -10.90
N THR A 265 8.14 -10.85 -11.84
CA THR A 265 9.14 -11.90 -11.58
C THR A 265 10.33 -11.79 -12.54
N THR A 266 11.55 -11.90 -12.01
CA THR A 266 12.79 -11.93 -12.82
C THR A 266 12.96 -13.24 -13.56
N GLY A 267 13.77 -13.25 -14.62
CA GLY A 267 14.09 -14.49 -15.35
C GLY A 267 12.99 -14.96 -16.31
N VAL A 268 11.93 -14.16 -16.52
CA VAL A 268 10.89 -14.44 -17.51
C VAL A 268 11.30 -13.86 -18.87
N ASN A 269 11.95 -14.67 -19.71
CA ASN A 269 12.27 -14.29 -21.09
C ASN A 269 11.10 -14.63 -22.02
N ARG A 270 10.26 -13.62 -22.30
CA ARG A 270 9.02 -13.77 -23.10
C ARG A 270 9.28 -14.38 -24.48
N ALA A 271 10.24 -13.81 -25.21
CA ALA A 271 10.53 -14.22 -26.59
C ALA A 271 11.09 -15.64 -26.65
N GLU A 272 12.01 -15.97 -25.74
CA GLU A 272 12.58 -17.31 -25.65
C GLU A 272 11.51 -18.36 -25.32
N LEU A 273 10.67 -18.11 -24.31
CA LEU A 273 9.64 -19.06 -23.91
C LEU A 273 8.59 -19.25 -25.02
N MET A 274 8.16 -18.16 -25.68
CA MET A 274 7.25 -18.26 -26.83
C MET A 274 7.85 -19.08 -27.98
N ASN A 275 9.12 -18.85 -28.32
CA ASN A 275 9.81 -19.61 -29.36
C ASN A 275 9.94 -21.09 -28.97
N ARG A 276 10.25 -21.37 -27.71
CA ARG A 276 10.37 -22.74 -27.19
C ARG A 276 9.03 -23.48 -27.22
N VAL A 277 7.95 -22.83 -26.81
CA VAL A 277 6.58 -23.38 -26.92
C VAL A 277 6.24 -23.72 -28.37
N ALA A 278 6.52 -22.83 -29.32
CA ALA A 278 6.27 -23.08 -30.75
C ALA A 278 7.07 -24.26 -31.32
N VAL A 279 8.30 -24.50 -30.83
CA VAL A 279 9.12 -25.66 -31.22
C VAL A 279 8.54 -26.96 -30.64
N LEU A 280 8.13 -26.93 -29.37
CA LEU A 280 7.56 -28.09 -28.67
C LEU A 280 6.20 -28.51 -29.25
N GLU A 281 5.35 -27.56 -29.65
CA GLU A 281 4.08 -27.84 -30.31
C GLU A 281 4.27 -28.55 -31.67
N ARG A 282 5.40 -28.29 -32.35
CA ARG A 282 5.74 -28.92 -33.63
C ARG A 282 6.42 -30.28 -33.47
N GLN A 283 6.58 -30.78 -32.24
CA GLN A 283 7.31 -32.00 -31.92
C GLN A 283 8.73 -32.02 -32.52
N ALA A 284 9.35 -30.83 -32.63
CA ALA A 284 10.66 -30.63 -33.24
C ALA A 284 11.77 -30.46 -32.20
N GLU A 285 11.51 -30.85 -30.94
CA GLU A 285 12.43 -30.65 -29.84
C GLU A 285 13.62 -31.61 -29.85
N ARG A 286 14.78 -31.06 -29.45
CA ARG A 286 16.01 -31.83 -29.19
C ARG A 286 16.37 -31.88 -27.71
N LYS A 287 15.67 -31.10 -26.87
CA LYS A 287 15.93 -30.90 -25.45
C LYS A 287 14.62 -31.04 -24.68
N VAL A 288 14.66 -31.75 -23.55
CA VAL A 288 13.51 -32.01 -22.66
C VAL A 288 12.88 -30.69 -22.21
N ALA A 289 11.55 -30.64 -22.23
CA ALA A 289 10.79 -29.48 -21.81
C ALA A 289 10.90 -29.24 -20.29
N THR A 290 11.05 -27.98 -19.90
CA THR A 290 11.03 -27.56 -18.50
C THR A 290 9.60 -27.50 -17.95
N GLY A 291 9.44 -27.46 -16.62
CA GLY A 291 8.12 -27.32 -16.00
C GLY A 291 7.36 -26.06 -16.45
N ALA A 292 8.06 -24.94 -16.63
CA ALA A 292 7.48 -23.69 -17.12
C ALA A 292 7.06 -23.79 -18.60
N GLU A 293 7.84 -24.46 -19.45
CA GLU A 293 7.48 -24.71 -20.85
C GLU A 293 6.23 -25.59 -20.97
N LEU A 294 6.14 -26.66 -20.18
CA LEU A 294 4.96 -27.54 -20.14
C LEU A 294 3.72 -26.81 -19.63
N ALA A 295 3.85 -26.03 -18.56
CA ALA A 295 2.74 -25.22 -18.04
C ALA A 295 2.29 -24.15 -19.04
N ALA A 296 3.21 -23.56 -19.80
CA ALA A 296 2.90 -22.59 -20.84
C ALA A 296 2.10 -23.22 -22.00
N ILE A 297 2.47 -24.43 -22.43
CA ILE A 297 1.72 -25.20 -23.44
C ILE A 297 0.32 -25.54 -22.94
N ALA A 298 0.21 -26.02 -21.69
CA ALA A 298 -1.08 -26.34 -21.08
C ALA A 298 -2.00 -25.13 -21.06
N TYR A 299 -1.54 -23.99 -20.54
CA TYR A 299 -2.32 -22.76 -20.51
C TYR A 299 -2.68 -22.26 -21.92
N LYS A 300 -1.75 -22.31 -22.88
CA LYS A 300 -2.06 -21.90 -24.26
C LYS A 300 -3.15 -22.76 -24.89
N THR A 301 -3.23 -24.04 -24.51
CA THR A 301 -4.22 -24.99 -25.03
C THR A 301 -5.59 -24.79 -24.37
N THR A 302 -5.64 -24.65 -23.03
CA THR A 302 -6.89 -24.64 -22.27
C THR A 302 -7.40 -23.23 -21.95
N GLY A 303 -6.48 -22.29 -21.72
CA GLY A 303 -6.69 -20.99 -21.08
C GLY A 303 -7.42 -21.05 -19.74
N SER A 304 -7.36 -22.20 -19.06
CA SER A 304 -8.04 -22.38 -17.79
C SER A 304 -7.33 -21.57 -16.68
N ALA A 305 -8.10 -21.14 -15.68
CA ALA A 305 -7.52 -20.50 -14.49
C ALA A 305 -6.52 -21.42 -13.77
N GLU A 306 -6.75 -22.73 -13.79
CA GLU A 306 -5.89 -23.71 -13.13
C GLU A 306 -4.50 -23.76 -13.80
N ASP A 307 -4.47 -23.86 -15.13
CA ASP A 307 -3.21 -23.91 -15.87
C ASP A 307 -2.48 -22.58 -15.86
N LEU A 308 -3.20 -21.46 -15.79
CA LEU A 308 -2.61 -20.14 -15.56
C LEU A 308 -1.91 -20.06 -14.20
N VAL A 309 -2.54 -20.56 -13.14
CA VAL A 309 -1.92 -20.65 -11.80
C VAL A 309 -0.69 -21.53 -11.83
N LYS A 310 -0.76 -22.70 -12.48
CA LYS A 310 0.41 -23.60 -12.64
C LYS A 310 1.55 -22.90 -13.39
N LEU A 311 1.24 -22.14 -14.43
CA LEU A 311 2.23 -21.37 -15.19
C LEU A 311 2.94 -20.34 -14.31
N PHE A 312 2.20 -19.53 -13.54
CA PHE A 312 2.83 -18.56 -12.63
C PHE A 312 3.73 -19.23 -11.57
N LEU A 313 3.29 -20.32 -10.96
CA LEU A 313 4.08 -21.07 -9.98
C LEU A 313 5.33 -21.71 -10.61
N ALA A 314 5.21 -22.22 -11.83
CA ALA A 314 6.34 -22.79 -12.56
C ALA A 314 7.38 -21.71 -12.94
N LEU A 315 6.92 -20.51 -13.32
CA LEU A 315 7.80 -19.37 -13.60
C LEU A 315 8.51 -18.88 -12.33
N GLU A 316 7.82 -18.84 -11.18
CA GLU A 316 8.43 -18.47 -9.89
C GLU A 316 9.46 -19.52 -9.42
N SER A 317 9.23 -20.80 -9.73
CA SER A 317 10.11 -21.91 -9.35
C SER A 317 11.31 -22.10 -10.30
N ASN A 318 11.41 -21.32 -11.38
CA ASN A 318 12.52 -21.44 -12.31
C ASN A 318 13.86 -21.11 -11.63
N PRO A 319 14.95 -21.83 -11.94
CA PRO A 319 16.27 -21.52 -11.38
C PRO A 319 16.68 -20.07 -11.64
N GLY A 320 16.95 -19.32 -10.57
CA GLY A 320 17.33 -17.90 -10.65
C GLY A 320 16.17 -16.92 -10.81
N ALA A 321 14.92 -17.40 -10.88
CA ALA A 321 13.75 -16.54 -10.84
C ALA A 321 13.55 -15.97 -9.43
N ARG A 322 13.06 -14.73 -9.37
CA ARG A 322 12.76 -14.03 -8.13
C ARG A 322 11.58 -13.10 -8.35
N THR A 323 10.55 -13.25 -7.53
CA THR A 323 9.41 -12.34 -7.53
C THR A 323 9.77 -11.07 -6.77
N PHE A 324 9.81 -9.93 -7.46
CA PHE A 324 10.13 -8.62 -6.87
C PHE A 324 8.87 -7.79 -6.57
N ARG A 325 7.69 -8.23 -7.05
CA ARG A 325 6.37 -7.68 -6.72
C ARG A 325 5.44 -8.76 -6.16
N PRO A 326 5.76 -9.35 -4.99
CA PRO A 326 5.08 -10.55 -4.49
C PRO A 326 3.60 -10.32 -4.16
N GLU A 327 3.21 -9.14 -3.70
CA GLU A 327 1.82 -8.84 -3.35
C GLU A 327 0.89 -8.87 -4.58
N ILE A 328 1.34 -8.31 -5.71
CA ILE A 328 0.62 -8.33 -6.98
C ILE A 328 0.45 -9.76 -7.49
N LEU A 329 1.54 -10.54 -7.54
CA LEU A 329 1.49 -11.92 -8.02
C LEU A 329 0.60 -12.81 -7.13
N ARG A 330 0.76 -12.71 -5.81
CA ARG A 330 -0.04 -13.50 -4.85
C ARG A 330 -1.53 -13.16 -4.95
N THR A 331 -1.87 -11.87 -5.05
CA THR A 331 -3.24 -11.42 -5.22
C THR A 331 -3.86 -11.97 -6.50
N CYS A 332 -3.13 -11.90 -7.62
CA CYS A 332 -3.56 -12.46 -8.90
C CYS A 332 -3.81 -13.98 -8.80
N ILE A 333 -2.86 -14.74 -8.22
CA ILE A 333 -3.01 -16.18 -7.99
C ILE A 333 -4.23 -16.49 -7.10
N GLN A 334 -4.45 -15.70 -6.05
CA GLN A 334 -5.60 -15.90 -5.15
C GLN A 334 -6.93 -15.61 -5.85
N ALA A 335 -6.99 -14.58 -6.69
CA ALA A 335 -8.16 -14.26 -7.51
C ALA A 335 -8.46 -15.42 -8.49
N LEU A 336 -7.46 -15.91 -9.23
CA LEU A 336 -7.61 -17.05 -10.14
C LEU A 336 -8.07 -18.32 -9.42
N ARG A 337 -7.51 -18.62 -8.24
CA ARG A 337 -7.94 -19.76 -7.41
C ARG A 337 -9.40 -19.63 -6.94
N SER A 338 -9.88 -18.42 -6.72
CA SER A 338 -11.27 -18.18 -6.33
C SER A 338 -12.23 -18.50 -7.47
N CYS A 339 -11.83 -18.27 -8.73
CA CYS A 339 -12.61 -18.69 -9.90
C CYS A 339 -12.81 -20.22 -9.97
N LEU A 340 -11.82 -21.01 -9.52
CA LEU A 340 -11.90 -22.48 -9.49
C LEU A 340 -12.94 -22.99 -8.48
N GLN A 341 -13.18 -22.25 -7.41
CA GLN A 341 -14.14 -22.63 -6.35
C GLN A 341 -15.58 -22.19 -6.67
N GLY A 342 -15.77 -21.38 -7.72
CA GLY A 342 -17.00 -20.63 -7.99
C GLY A 342 -17.92 -21.13 -9.11
N ALA A 343 -17.82 -22.41 -9.54
CA ALA A 343 -18.70 -22.93 -10.60
C ALA A 343 -19.75 -23.94 -10.08
N PRO A 344 -20.95 -23.49 -9.63
CA PRO A 344 -22.16 -24.25 -9.86
C PRO A 344 -22.76 -23.85 -11.21
N ALA A 345 -22.90 -24.82 -12.10
CA ALA A 345 -23.52 -24.67 -13.40
C ALA A 345 -24.88 -23.95 -13.31
N ARG A 346 -25.03 -22.85 -14.05
CA ARG A 346 -26.36 -22.37 -14.44
C ARG A 346 -26.98 -23.42 -15.35
N SER A 347 -27.76 -24.34 -14.77
CA SER A 347 -28.68 -25.17 -15.54
C SER A 347 -29.79 -24.27 -16.06
N SER A 348 -29.72 -23.98 -17.35
CA SER A 348 -30.85 -23.53 -18.14
C SER A 348 -31.80 -24.73 -18.31
N THR A 349 -32.93 -24.71 -17.61
CA THR A 349 -34.08 -25.54 -17.96
C THR A 349 -35.30 -24.62 -18.03
N PRO A 350 -35.98 -24.49 -19.19
CA PRO A 350 -37.21 -23.72 -19.29
C PRO A 350 -38.36 -24.53 -18.67
N PRO A 351 -39.34 -23.89 -18.00
CA PRO A 351 -40.54 -24.58 -17.57
C PRO A 351 -41.50 -24.70 -18.77
N PHE A 352 -41.61 -25.90 -19.32
CA PHE A 352 -42.80 -26.34 -20.05
C PHE A 352 -43.55 -27.34 -19.17
N GLY A 353 -44.87 -27.17 -19.04
CA GLY A 353 -45.76 -28.23 -18.60
C GLY A 353 -46.87 -27.81 -17.65
N SER A 354 -47.94 -27.26 -18.20
CA SER A 354 -49.30 -27.37 -17.67
C SER A 354 -49.73 -28.83 -17.54
N ALA A 355 -50.42 -29.21 -16.46
CA ALA A 355 -51.64 -30.03 -16.50
C ALA A 355 -52.22 -30.30 -15.10
N SER A 356 -53.55 -30.10 -15.03
CA SER A 356 -54.54 -30.49 -14.01
C SER A 356 -54.78 -29.51 -12.87
#